data_AF-A0A9F5ITV7-F1
#
_entry.id   AF-A0A9F5ITV7-F1
#
_cell.length_a   1.000
_cell.length_b   1.000
_cell.length_c   1.000
_cell.angle_alpha   90.00
_cell.angle_beta   90.00
_cell.angle_gamma   90.00
#
_symmetry.space_group_name_H-M   'P 1'
#
loop_
_entity.id
_entity.type
_entity.pdbx_description
1 polymer ?
#
loop_
_entity_poly.entity_id
_entity_poly.type
_entity_poly.pdbx_seq_one_letter_code
_entity_poly.pdbx_strand_id
1 'polypeptide(L)'
;MVDYSSTKGETSQQAEASTSQAPSSLVESSRARSTSVASGTSQSSYRSPKDALRHRILHLSELLRVEKANRDDNLSSYVELVSKADREKAPSIRQAFERINQRSSANIAHLEQRLQDCLAQLKRLEQKIFTSVDSSPCGTPTQQQTPKGSLTYQGLYNILKFRPTEAAVIEEYPIPENKENESIPEAGPKQYLEEESKKKVQELKSQILELKEYHKTLENEWHVLDKAWKADKKQIMEILQEEKKRHYHLEVQVNDVIQLNLNEITNLKHDLACTEEKMVYQSYERSRDIWEVLDSYQTRLAKLEMQQQAQQQEAMEMPQASVYKLYGQLMNLLLTIAAILLVCFSTISACVLPLLRTRWRAISTLLAIIIVTAAWNYFPHITELEWGTWLPSA
;
A
#
# COMPACT_ATOMS: atom_id res chain seq x y z
N MET A 1 17.12 -31.78 54.87
CA MET A 1 16.84 -30.41 55.35
C MET A 1 15.64 -29.92 54.54
N VAL A 2 14.38 -30.02 55.00
CA VAL A 2 13.74 -29.43 56.22
C VAL A 2 13.83 -27.90 56.10
N ASP A 3 12.79 -27.04 56.04
CA ASP A 3 11.32 -27.05 56.26
C ASP A 3 10.70 -25.87 55.46
N TYR A 4 9.51 -25.95 54.85
CA TYR A 4 8.18 -25.52 55.36
C TYR A 4 8.10 -24.27 56.27
N SER A 5 7.33 -23.26 55.84
CA SER A 5 6.48 -22.45 56.74
C SER A 5 5.34 -21.80 55.96
N SER A 6 4.14 -22.12 56.43
CA SER A 6 2.81 -21.75 55.96
C SER A 6 2.25 -20.68 56.88
N THR A 7 1.49 -19.71 56.37
CA THR A 7 0.39 -19.10 57.14
C THR A 7 -0.77 -18.70 56.22
N LYS A 8 -1.85 -19.46 56.36
CA LYS A 8 -3.23 -19.17 55.96
C LYS A 8 -3.80 -17.98 56.77
N GLY A 9 -4.76 -17.29 56.15
CA GLY A 9 -5.77 -16.49 56.82
C GLY A 9 -7.05 -16.46 55.97
N GLU A 10 -7.98 -17.37 56.25
CA GLU A 10 -9.36 -17.37 55.74
C GLU A 10 -10.26 -16.62 56.73
N THR A 11 -11.14 -15.74 56.25
CA THR A 11 -12.43 -15.47 56.90
C THR A 11 -13.51 -15.20 55.85
N SER A 12 -14.54 -16.04 55.87
CA SER A 12 -15.78 -15.98 55.08
C SER A 12 -16.81 -14.99 55.64
N GLN A 13 -17.74 -14.55 54.76
CA GLN A 13 -19.20 -14.35 54.92
C GLN A 13 -19.64 -13.16 54.02
N GLN A 14 -20.31 -13.39 52.88
CA GLN A 14 -21.73 -13.73 52.66
C GLN A 14 -22.70 -12.57 52.92
N ALA A 15 -23.29 -12.02 51.85
CA ALA A 15 -24.70 -11.62 51.78
C ALA A 15 -25.11 -11.26 50.34
N GLU A 16 -26.32 -11.67 50.00
CA GLU A 16 -27.03 -11.61 48.73
C GLU A 16 -27.54 -10.21 48.37
N ALA A 17 -27.77 -9.94 47.07
CA ALA A 17 -29.04 -9.41 46.57
C ALA A 17 -29.01 -9.23 45.04
N SER A 18 -30.05 -9.77 44.42
CA SER A 18 -30.42 -9.76 43.00
C SER A 18 -30.55 -8.36 42.39
N THR A 19 -30.36 -8.23 41.08
CA THR A 19 -31.40 -7.74 40.14
C THR A 19 -30.95 -7.90 38.67
N SER A 20 -31.88 -8.48 37.92
CA SER A 20 -31.94 -8.76 36.49
C SER A 20 -31.47 -7.63 35.55
N GLN A 21 -30.86 -8.01 34.42
CA GLN A 21 -31.38 -7.72 33.07
C GLN A 21 -30.46 -8.29 31.97
N ALA A 22 -31.08 -8.97 31.00
CA ALA A 22 -30.57 -9.29 29.67
C ALA A 22 -31.71 -8.96 28.68
N PRO A 23 -31.52 -9.06 27.36
CA PRO A 23 -30.45 -8.54 26.51
C PRO A 23 -31.03 -7.57 25.45
N SER A 24 -30.22 -6.72 24.83
CA SER A 24 -30.67 -5.84 23.73
C SER A 24 -29.90 -6.13 22.45
N SER A 25 -30.61 -6.69 21.48
CA SER A 25 -30.26 -6.67 20.06
C SER A 25 -30.68 -5.32 19.45
N LEU A 26 -29.80 -4.69 18.67
CA LEU A 26 -30.03 -4.40 17.24
C LEU A 26 -28.88 -3.56 16.67
N VAL A 27 -28.55 -3.92 15.44
CA VAL A 27 -27.66 -3.27 14.48
C VAL A 27 -28.28 -1.95 13.99
N GLU A 28 -27.50 -0.86 13.90
CA GLU A 28 -27.43 -0.02 12.68
C GLU A 28 -26.31 1.05 12.75
N SER A 29 -25.47 1.00 11.72
CA SER A 29 -24.65 2.01 11.04
C SER A 29 -24.58 3.49 11.48
N SER A 30 -23.32 3.96 11.50
CA SER A 30 -22.80 5.28 11.06
C SER A 30 -23.00 6.53 11.92
N ARG A 31 -21.90 7.07 12.46
CA ARG A 31 -21.22 8.29 11.96
C ARG A 31 -20.17 8.78 12.98
N ALA A 32 -19.01 9.15 12.42
CA ALA A 32 -17.82 9.76 13.01
C ALA A 32 -18.03 10.57 14.31
N ARG A 33 -17.26 10.23 15.35
CA ARG A 33 -16.88 11.16 16.41
C ARG A 33 -15.48 10.83 16.93
N SER A 34 -14.59 11.78 16.68
CA SER A 34 -13.25 11.90 17.24
C SER A 34 -13.27 11.68 18.76
N THR A 35 -12.42 10.78 19.25
CA THR A 35 -11.98 10.77 20.64
C THR A 35 -10.47 10.57 20.65
N SER A 36 -9.81 11.68 20.95
CA SER A 36 -8.40 11.77 21.31
C SER A 36 -8.16 10.99 22.59
N VAL A 37 -7.44 9.87 22.50
CA VAL A 37 -6.80 9.25 23.65
C VAL A 37 -5.33 9.62 23.59
N ALA A 38 -4.96 10.55 24.46
CA ALA A 38 -3.59 10.88 24.76
C ALA A 38 -2.94 9.68 25.47
N SER A 39 -1.79 9.24 24.96
CA SER A 39 -0.82 8.44 25.70
C SER A 39 0.55 8.78 25.12
N GLY A 40 1.40 9.33 25.98
CA GLY A 40 2.62 10.01 25.57
C GLY A 40 3.67 9.08 24.99
N THR A 41 4.44 9.63 24.07
CA THR A 41 5.86 9.31 23.94
C THR A 41 6.55 10.60 23.51
N SER A 42 7.30 11.16 24.45
CA SER A 42 8.26 12.23 24.21
C SER A 42 9.34 11.76 23.22
N GLN A 43 9.96 12.73 22.54
CA GLN A 43 10.94 12.64 21.42
C GLN A 43 10.22 12.74 20.05
N SER A 44 10.58 13.61 19.10
CA SER A 44 11.87 14.21 18.80
C SER A 44 11.66 15.42 17.87
N SER A 45 12.21 16.55 18.31
CA SER A 45 13.17 17.38 17.55
C SER A 45 12.76 17.90 16.16
N TYR A 46 12.75 19.24 16.04
CA TYR A 46 12.88 20.05 14.82
C TYR A 46 12.94 19.27 13.49
N ARG A 47 11.82 18.73 12.98
CA ARG A 47 11.77 18.30 11.59
C ARG A 47 11.74 19.55 10.73
N SER A 48 12.86 19.84 10.08
CA SER A 48 12.93 20.89 9.06
C SER A 48 11.79 20.67 8.06
N PRO A 49 11.14 21.72 7.53
CA PRO A 49 10.11 21.58 6.50
C PRO A 49 10.55 20.69 5.32
N LYS A 50 11.85 20.62 5.05
CA LYS A 50 12.46 19.71 4.08
C LYS A 50 12.34 18.23 4.47
N ASP A 51 12.54 17.89 5.73
CA ASP A 51 12.49 16.51 6.21
C ASP A 51 11.06 15.98 6.24
N ALA A 52 10.10 16.84 6.57
CA ALA A 52 8.68 16.53 6.41
C ALA A 52 8.32 16.22 4.94
N LEU A 53 8.89 16.99 4.00
CA LEU A 53 8.68 16.77 2.57
C LEU A 53 9.35 15.49 2.05
N ARG A 54 10.59 15.20 2.49
CA ARG A 54 11.31 13.96 2.17
C ARG A 54 10.55 12.74 2.64
N HIS A 55 10.05 12.77 3.87
CA HIS A 55 9.19 11.71 4.41
C HIS A 55 7.91 11.54 3.58
N ARG A 56 7.29 12.65 3.14
CA ARG A 56 6.09 12.61 2.30
C ARG A 56 6.38 12.00 0.92
N ILE A 57 7.53 12.32 0.33
CA ILE A 57 8.00 11.74 -0.94
C ILE A 57 8.15 10.24 -0.80
N LEU A 58 8.88 9.76 0.22
CA LEU A 58 9.07 8.32 0.47
C LEU A 58 7.73 7.59 0.63
N HIS A 59 6.81 8.16 1.43
CA HIS A 59 5.50 7.57 1.63
C HIS A 59 4.65 7.53 0.35
N LEU A 60 4.67 8.59 -0.47
CA LEU A 60 3.94 8.61 -1.75
C LEU A 60 4.57 7.66 -2.77
N SER A 61 5.90 7.53 -2.80
CA SER A 61 6.61 6.56 -3.62
C SER A 61 6.24 5.13 -3.26
N GLU A 62 6.12 4.84 -1.96
CA GLU A 62 5.73 3.50 -1.50
C GLU A 62 4.26 3.20 -1.82
N LEU A 63 3.35 4.15 -1.62
CA LEU A 63 1.95 4.00 -2.06
C LEU A 63 1.84 3.74 -3.57
N LEU A 64 2.65 4.45 -4.37
CA LEU A 64 2.68 4.25 -5.82
C LEU A 64 3.23 2.87 -6.19
N ARG A 65 4.26 2.39 -5.51
CA ARG A 65 4.83 1.05 -5.69
C ARG A 65 3.80 -0.02 -5.40
N VAL A 66 3.10 0.08 -4.26
CA VAL A 66 2.06 -0.86 -3.85
C VAL A 66 0.88 -0.84 -4.81
N GLU A 67 0.42 0.33 -5.24
CA GLU A 67 -0.70 0.42 -6.19
C GLU A 67 -0.33 -0.19 -7.57
N LYS A 68 0.92 0.01 -8.04
CA LYS A 68 1.42 -0.63 -9.27
C LYS A 68 1.49 -2.15 -9.13
N ALA A 69 1.99 -2.66 -8.00
CA ALA A 69 2.01 -4.09 -7.72
C ALA A 69 0.59 -4.69 -7.66
N ASN A 70 -0.33 -4.04 -6.96
CA ASN A 70 -1.73 -4.45 -6.89
C ASN A 70 -2.39 -4.49 -8.27
N ARG A 71 -2.08 -3.53 -9.17
CA ARG A 71 -2.55 -3.55 -10.55
C ARG A 71 -2.01 -4.75 -11.33
N ASP A 72 -0.75 -5.11 -11.13
CA ASP A 72 -0.11 -6.26 -11.79
C ASP A 72 -0.67 -7.60 -11.25
N ASP A 73 -0.96 -7.68 -9.95
CA ASP A 73 -1.66 -8.82 -9.33
C ASP A 73 -3.09 -8.95 -9.87
N ASN A 74 -3.81 -7.84 -9.97
CA ASN A 74 -5.15 -7.81 -10.56
C ASN A 74 -5.14 -8.23 -12.04
N LEU A 75 -4.12 -7.84 -12.81
CA LEU A 75 -3.94 -8.29 -14.19
C LEU A 75 -3.69 -9.79 -14.25
N SER A 76 -2.84 -10.31 -13.38
CA SER A 76 -2.53 -11.75 -13.30
C SER A 76 -3.78 -12.56 -12.94
N SER A 77 -4.54 -12.13 -11.93
CA SER A 77 -5.80 -12.75 -11.52
C SER A 77 -6.86 -12.68 -12.62
N TYR A 78 -6.93 -11.57 -13.37
CA TYR A 78 -7.83 -11.45 -14.52
C TYR A 78 -7.48 -12.45 -15.63
N VAL A 79 -6.20 -12.59 -15.98
CA VAL A 79 -5.75 -13.57 -16.99
C VAL A 79 -6.12 -14.98 -16.55
N GLU A 80 -5.90 -15.31 -15.28
CA GLU A 80 -6.25 -16.61 -14.71
C GLU A 80 -7.77 -16.87 -14.77
N LEU A 81 -8.59 -15.91 -14.33
CA LEU A 81 -10.05 -16.03 -14.35
C LEU A 81 -10.60 -16.16 -15.77
N VAL A 82 -10.08 -15.40 -16.73
CA VAL A 82 -10.48 -15.52 -18.14
C VAL A 82 -10.05 -16.86 -18.72
N SER A 83 -8.90 -17.41 -18.33
CA SER A 83 -8.44 -18.72 -18.80
C SER A 83 -9.30 -19.88 -18.29
N LYS A 84 -9.91 -19.73 -17.11
CA LYS A 84 -10.74 -20.75 -16.45
C LYS A 84 -12.24 -20.56 -16.71
N ALA A 85 -12.66 -19.40 -17.21
CA ALA A 85 -14.07 -19.06 -17.36
C ALA A 85 -14.68 -19.52 -18.69
N ASP A 86 -15.95 -19.94 -18.62
CA ASP A 86 -16.76 -20.22 -19.80
C ASP A 86 -16.92 -18.98 -20.68
N ARG A 87 -17.13 -19.21 -21.99
CA ARG A 87 -17.24 -18.17 -23.03
C ARG A 87 -18.34 -17.13 -22.73
N GLU A 88 -19.37 -17.51 -21.97
CA GLU A 88 -20.47 -16.62 -21.55
C GLU A 88 -20.12 -15.71 -20.36
N LYS A 89 -19.20 -16.11 -19.48
CA LYS A 89 -18.78 -15.34 -18.30
C LYS A 89 -17.63 -14.37 -18.59
N ALA A 90 -16.87 -14.63 -19.65
CA ALA A 90 -15.72 -13.81 -20.06
C ALA A 90 -16.02 -12.30 -20.25
N PRO A 91 -17.16 -11.87 -20.83
CA PRO A 91 -17.50 -10.44 -20.94
C PRO A 91 -17.73 -9.76 -19.58
N SER A 92 -18.32 -10.47 -18.62
CA SER A 92 -18.56 -9.95 -17.27
C SER A 92 -17.24 -9.76 -16.50
N ILE A 93 -16.33 -10.73 -16.62
CA ILE A 93 -14.98 -10.67 -16.03
C ILE A 93 -14.17 -9.51 -16.63
N ARG A 94 -14.25 -9.31 -17.95
CA ARG A 94 -13.66 -8.14 -18.63
C ARG A 94 -14.18 -6.82 -18.09
N GLN A 95 -15.49 -6.68 -17.97
CA GLN A 95 -16.10 -5.45 -17.48
C GLN A 95 -15.70 -5.16 -16.02
N ALA A 96 -15.61 -6.18 -15.17
CA ALA A 96 -15.13 -6.03 -13.80
C ALA A 96 -13.66 -5.57 -13.76
N PHE A 97 -12.79 -6.21 -14.54
CA PHE A 97 -11.38 -5.82 -14.65
C PHE A 97 -11.22 -4.40 -15.17
N GLU A 98 -11.95 -4.00 -16.21
CA GLU A 98 -11.90 -2.66 -16.79
C GLU A 98 -12.21 -1.58 -15.72
N ARG A 99 -13.23 -1.79 -14.89
CA ARG A 99 -13.57 -0.86 -13.80
C ARG A 99 -12.47 -0.77 -12.74
N ILE A 100 -11.91 -1.91 -12.33
CA ILE A 100 -10.83 -1.96 -11.34
C ILE A 100 -9.57 -1.30 -11.90
N ASN A 101 -9.24 -1.58 -13.16
CA ASN A 101 -8.09 -1.01 -13.85
C ASN A 101 -8.24 0.50 -14.09
N GLN A 102 -9.43 0.99 -14.44
CA GLN A 102 -9.70 2.43 -14.54
C GLN A 102 -9.46 3.14 -13.19
N ARG A 103 -9.97 2.56 -12.09
CA ARG A 103 -9.77 3.11 -10.74
C ARG A 103 -8.30 3.11 -10.33
N SER A 104 -7.60 2.00 -10.55
CA SER A 104 -6.17 1.88 -10.23
C SER A 104 -5.34 2.85 -11.08
N SER A 105 -5.63 2.97 -12.39
CA SER A 105 -4.96 3.91 -13.28
C SER A 105 -5.16 5.38 -12.86
N ALA A 106 -6.37 5.76 -12.46
CA ALA A 106 -6.66 7.09 -11.93
C ALA A 106 -5.92 7.35 -10.61
N ASN A 107 -5.85 6.34 -9.72
CA ASN A 107 -5.12 6.46 -8.46
C ASN A 107 -3.60 6.60 -8.69
N ILE A 108 -3.03 5.80 -9.60
CA ILE A 108 -1.63 5.87 -10.01
C ILE A 108 -1.31 7.27 -10.55
N ALA A 109 -2.12 7.80 -11.48
CA ALA A 109 -1.91 9.13 -12.05
C ALA A 109 -1.94 10.23 -10.97
N HIS A 110 -2.88 10.14 -10.03
CA HIS A 110 -2.98 11.09 -8.92
C HIS A 110 -1.79 10.99 -7.94
N LEU A 111 -1.34 9.77 -7.62
CA LEU A 111 -0.15 9.56 -6.79
C LEU A 111 1.12 10.08 -7.46
N GLU A 112 1.28 9.84 -8.76
CA GLU A 112 2.39 10.37 -9.57
C GLU A 112 2.40 11.90 -9.59
N GLN A 113 1.24 12.53 -9.79
CA GLN A 113 1.12 13.98 -9.75
C GLN A 113 1.50 14.55 -8.38
N ARG A 114 0.97 13.99 -7.29
CA ARG A 114 1.30 14.45 -5.94
C ARG A 114 2.78 14.26 -5.59
N LEU A 115 3.40 13.19 -6.09
CA LEU A 115 4.82 12.93 -5.93
C LEU A 115 5.64 14.00 -6.67
N GLN A 116 5.28 14.32 -7.91
CA GLN A 116 5.90 15.40 -8.68
C GLN A 116 5.75 16.76 -7.99
N ASP A 117 4.58 17.06 -7.44
CA ASP A 117 4.35 18.31 -6.69
C ASP A 117 5.25 18.40 -5.44
N CYS A 118 5.38 17.31 -4.68
CA CYS A 118 6.28 17.27 -3.51
C CYS A 118 7.75 17.43 -3.92
N LEU A 119 8.19 16.76 -4.99
CA LEU A 119 9.55 16.89 -5.52
C LEU A 119 9.85 18.32 -6.01
N ALA A 120 8.88 18.95 -6.69
CA ALA A 120 9.00 20.33 -7.14
C ALA A 120 9.09 21.31 -5.95
N GLN A 121 8.30 21.07 -4.90
CA GLN A 121 8.37 21.85 -3.66
C GLN A 121 9.72 21.67 -2.95
N LEU A 122 10.30 20.47 -2.92
CA LEU A 122 11.62 20.22 -2.32
C LEU A 122 12.69 21.05 -3.03
N LYS A 123 12.69 20.99 -4.37
CA LYS A 123 13.64 21.73 -5.22
C LYS A 123 13.51 23.24 -5.04
N ARG A 124 12.28 23.77 -4.91
CA ARG A 124 12.05 25.20 -4.60
C ARG A 124 12.61 25.60 -3.24
N LEU A 125 12.47 24.76 -2.21
CA LEU A 125 13.04 25.03 -0.88
C LEU A 125 14.57 24.95 -0.89
N GLU A 126 15.15 24.06 -1.68
CA GLU A 126 16.61 23.99 -1.87
C GLU A 126 17.15 25.21 -2.61
N GLN A 127 16.46 25.67 -3.65
CA GLN A 127 16.86 26.84 -4.44
C GLN A 127 16.72 28.16 -3.66
N LYS A 128 15.67 28.30 -2.82
CA LYS A 128 15.48 29.48 -1.96
C LYS A 128 16.62 29.70 -0.96
N ILE A 129 17.25 28.63 -0.50
CA ILE A 129 18.42 28.71 0.40
C ILE A 129 19.67 29.17 -0.34
N PHE A 130 19.76 28.90 -1.64
CA PHE A 130 20.86 29.39 -2.48
C PHE A 130 20.70 30.88 -2.82
N THR A 131 19.46 31.37 -2.94
CA THR A 131 19.16 32.79 -3.22
C THR A 131 19.06 33.67 -1.97
N SER A 132 19.04 33.11 -0.76
CA SER A 132 19.01 33.92 0.48
C SER A 132 20.38 34.39 0.96
N VAL A 133 21.46 33.96 0.29
CA VAL A 133 22.84 34.40 0.60
C VAL A 133 23.23 35.62 -0.21
N ASP A 134 22.45 36.01 -1.23
CA ASP A 134 22.74 37.21 -2.01
C ASP A 134 21.45 37.95 -2.40
N SER A 135 21.40 39.23 -2.03
CA SER A 135 20.66 40.34 -2.68
C SER A 135 19.47 40.97 -1.94
N SER A 136 19.73 42.20 -1.48
CA SER A 136 18.80 43.34 -1.42
C SER A 136 18.15 43.64 -2.80
N PRO A 137 16.96 44.28 -2.91
CA PRO A 137 16.05 44.10 -4.04
C PRO A 137 16.07 45.22 -5.09
N CYS A 138 15.86 44.89 -6.37
CA CYS A 138 15.01 45.65 -7.31
C CYS A 138 14.80 44.92 -8.67
N GLY A 139 13.56 44.89 -9.19
CA GLY A 139 13.26 44.85 -10.65
C GLY A 139 12.71 43.55 -11.27
N THR A 140 11.40 43.52 -11.55
CA THR A 140 10.65 42.57 -12.42
C THR A 140 10.66 43.01 -13.91
N PRO A 141 9.98 42.30 -14.84
CA PRO A 141 10.06 40.88 -15.27
C PRO A 141 10.22 40.77 -16.81
N THR A 142 10.46 39.59 -17.41
CA THR A 142 9.98 39.19 -18.78
C THR A 142 10.35 37.75 -19.19
N GLN A 143 9.31 36.95 -19.48
CA GLN A 143 9.09 35.98 -20.57
C GLN A 143 10.03 34.77 -20.83
N GLN A 144 9.54 33.61 -20.38
CA GLN A 144 9.28 32.36 -21.12
C GLN A 144 10.06 32.06 -22.43
N GLN A 145 10.89 31.01 -22.40
CA GLN A 145 10.94 29.95 -23.43
C GLN A 145 11.77 28.73 -22.96
N THR A 146 11.18 27.55 -23.14
CA THR A 146 11.83 26.23 -23.16
C THR A 146 12.62 26.07 -24.48
N PRO A 147 13.73 25.29 -24.51
CA PRO A 147 13.58 23.85 -24.76
C PRO A 147 14.61 22.94 -24.04
N LYS A 148 14.12 21.72 -23.76
CA LYS A 148 14.78 20.39 -23.84
C LYS A 148 16.26 20.25 -23.46
N GLY A 149 16.52 19.29 -22.56
CA GLY A 149 17.66 18.39 -22.73
C GLY A 149 18.48 18.12 -21.48
N SER A 150 18.52 16.84 -21.12
CA SER A 150 19.62 16.15 -20.45
C SER A 150 19.95 16.50 -19.00
N LEU A 151 19.79 15.45 -18.20
CA LEU A 151 20.59 15.10 -17.03
C LEU A 151 21.99 15.72 -17.07
N THR A 152 22.27 16.65 -16.17
CA THR A 152 23.62 16.98 -15.76
C THR A 152 23.66 17.00 -14.24
N TYR A 153 24.28 15.95 -13.70
CA TYR A 153 24.97 16.01 -12.41
C TYR A 153 25.89 17.22 -12.47
N GLN A 154 25.52 18.30 -11.79
CA GLN A 154 26.42 19.42 -11.59
C GLN A 154 27.31 19.10 -10.39
N GLY A 155 28.27 18.19 -10.65
CA GLY A 155 29.47 18.07 -9.84
C GLY A 155 30.27 19.35 -10.01
N LEU A 156 30.57 20.01 -8.89
CA LEU A 156 31.48 21.14 -8.80
C LEU A 156 32.88 20.68 -9.20
N TYR A 157 33.16 20.70 -10.50
CA TYR A 157 34.51 20.80 -11.03
C TYR A 157 34.57 22.11 -11.80
N ASN A 158 34.81 23.21 -11.08
CA ASN A 158 35.46 24.35 -11.71
C ASN A 158 36.91 23.93 -11.99
N ILE A 159 37.11 23.07 -12.99
CA ILE A 159 38.41 23.00 -13.65
C ILE A 159 38.54 24.36 -14.32
N LEU A 160 39.40 25.16 -13.70
CA LEU A 160 40.05 26.35 -14.22
C LEU A 160 39.97 26.38 -15.75
N LYS A 161 39.13 27.27 -16.30
CA LYS A 161 39.13 27.57 -17.73
C LYS A 161 40.52 28.11 -18.05
N PHE A 162 41.39 27.25 -18.56
CA PHE A 162 42.62 27.69 -19.21
C PHE A 162 42.23 28.61 -20.36
N ARG A 163 42.85 29.80 -20.40
CA ARG A 163 42.87 30.65 -21.58
C ARG A 163 43.71 29.92 -22.63
N PRO A 164 43.14 29.47 -23.76
CA PRO A 164 43.95 29.05 -24.88
C PRO A 164 44.51 30.34 -25.48
N THR A 165 45.77 30.65 -25.21
CA THR A 165 46.52 31.53 -26.10
C THR A 165 46.84 30.64 -27.30
N GLU A 166 46.09 30.82 -28.38
CA GLU A 166 46.40 30.25 -29.69
C GLU A 166 47.85 30.61 -30.02
N ALA A 167 48.74 29.64 -29.85
CA ALA A 167 50.11 29.74 -30.34
C ALA A 167 50.01 29.79 -31.87
N ALA A 168 50.50 30.88 -32.45
CA ALA A 168 50.57 31.08 -33.87
C ALA A 168 51.17 29.83 -34.54
N VAL A 169 50.41 29.28 -35.49
CA VAL A 169 50.89 28.28 -36.45
C VAL A 169 52.17 28.84 -37.07
N ILE A 170 53.28 28.15 -36.84
CA ILE A 170 54.54 28.42 -37.54
C ILE A 170 54.30 27.98 -38.98
N GLU A 171 53.92 28.93 -39.81
CA GLU A 171 53.88 28.77 -41.26
C GLU A 171 55.33 28.61 -41.74
N GLU A 172 55.60 27.45 -42.31
CA GLU A 172 56.90 27.03 -42.84
C GLU A 172 57.29 27.96 -44.00
N TYR A 173 58.21 28.90 -43.74
CA TYR A 173 58.71 29.79 -44.79
C TYR A 173 59.65 29.00 -45.72
N PRO A 174 59.44 29.02 -47.06
CA PRO A 174 60.36 28.36 -47.98
C PRO A 174 61.71 29.07 -47.99
N ILE A 175 62.77 28.30 -47.81
CA ILE A 175 64.16 28.70 -48.05
C ILE A 175 64.30 29.09 -49.53
N PRO A 176 64.82 30.30 -49.87
CA PRO A 176 65.18 30.59 -51.24
C PRO A 176 66.47 29.85 -51.60
N GLU A 177 66.39 28.85 -52.47
CA GLU A 177 67.53 28.35 -53.24
C GLU A 177 68.06 29.50 -54.11
N ASN A 178 69.21 30.07 -53.72
CA ASN A 178 69.99 30.93 -54.60
C ASN A 178 70.52 30.09 -55.76
N LYS A 179 69.89 30.20 -56.93
CA LYS A 179 70.53 29.82 -58.20
C LYS A 179 71.58 30.86 -58.54
N GLU A 180 72.85 30.43 -58.47
CA GLU A 180 73.94 31.08 -59.20
C GLU A 180 73.56 31.16 -60.68
N ASN A 181 73.44 32.38 -61.19
CA ASN A 181 73.64 32.73 -62.58
C ASN A 181 73.82 34.25 -62.64
N GLU A 182 75.03 34.70 -62.28
CA GLU A 182 75.49 36.06 -62.56
C GLU A 182 76.18 36.05 -63.93
N SER A 183 75.43 36.44 -64.96
CA SER A 183 76.01 36.92 -66.21
C SER A 183 76.59 38.31 -65.98
N ILE A 184 77.89 38.45 -66.23
CA ILE A 184 78.66 39.70 -66.20
C ILE A 184 77.99 40.79 -67.03
N PRO A 185 77.88 42.03 -66.52
CA PRO A 185 78.03 43.19 -67.37
C PRO A 185 79.09 44.17 -66.82
N GLU A 186 80.11 44.35 -67.65
CA GLU A 186 80.73 45.62 -68.03
C GLU A 186 80.72 46.80 -67.03
N ALA A 187 81.93 47.13 -66.59
CA ALA A 187 82.44 48.40 -66.03
C ALA A 187 81.43 49.55 -65.78
N GLY A 188 80.79 49.52 -64.62
CA GLY A 188 80.19 50.69 -63.97
C GLY A 188 81.11 51.29 -62.88
N PRO A 189 80.93 52.56 -62.47
CA PRO A 189 81.82 53.24 -61.54
C PRO A 189 81.80 52.60 -60.14
N LYS A 190 82.98 52.32 -59.58
CA LYS A 190 83.21 51.64 -58.28
C LYS A 190 82.39 52.19 -57.09
N GLN A 191 81.88 53.42 -57.17
CA GLN A 191 81.02 54.02 -56.14
C GLN A 191 79.63 53.38 -56.03
N TYR A 192 79.02 52.89 -57.11
CA TYR A 192 77.63 52.41 -57.07
C TYR A 192 77.51 51.03 -56.40
N LEU A 193 78.47 50.14 -56.66
CA LEU A 193 78.55 48.82 -56.03
C LEU A 193 78.86 48.90 -54.53
N GLU A 194 79.69 49.86 -54.13
CA GLU A 194 80.06 50.07 -52.73
C GLU A 194 78.85 50.60 -51.92
N GLU A 195 78.07 51.52 -52.48
CA GLU A 195 76.85 52.02 -51.85
C GLU A 195 75.75 50.94 -51.75
N GLU A 196 75.62 50.05 -52.74
CA GLU A 196 74.70 48.92 -52.65
C GLU A 196 75.12 47.92 -51.56
N SER A 197 76.42 47.64 -51.45
CA SER A 197 76.95 46.77 -50.38
C SER A 197 76.72 47.37 -48.98
N LYS A 198 76.91 48.69 -48.82
CA LYS A 198 76.61 49.42 -47.58
C LYS A 198 75.13 49.35 -47.22
N LYS A 199 74.24 49.50 -48.21
CA LYS A 199 72.79 49.39 -48.02
C LYS A 199 72.38 48.00 -47.56
N LYS A 200 72.90 46.93 -48.17
CA LYS A 200 72.66 45.54 -47.73
C LYS A 200 73.17 45.28 -46.31
N VAL A 201 74.35 45.79 -45.96
CA VAL A 201 74.90 45.69 -44.60
C VAL A 201 74.05 46.45 -43.59
N GLN A 202 73.52 47.62 -43.95
CA GLN A 202 72.64 48.40 -43.08
C GLN A 202 71.28 47.72 -42.88
N GLU A 203 70.72 47.11 -43.92
CA GLU A 203 69.51 46.29 -43.87
C GLU A 203 69.71 45.06 -42.95
N LEU A 204 70.79 44.32 -43.15
CA LEU A 204 71.17 43.18 -42.28
C LEU A 204 71.35 43.62 -40.81
N LYS A 205 71.95 44.78 -40.56
CA LYS A 205 72.06 45.33 -39.20
C LYS A 205 70.69 45.63 -38.59
N SER A 206 69.76 46.16 -39.38
CA SER A 206 68.39 46.42 -38.94
C SER A 206 67.67 45.13 -38.57
N GLN A 207 67.76 44.10 -39.44
CA GLN A 207 67.14 42.80 -39.19
C GLN A 207 67.73 42.10 -37.96
N ILE A 208 69.05 42.19 -37.74
CA ILE A 208 69.69 41.64 -36.52
C ILE A 208 69.18 42.37 -35.26
N LEU A 209 68.98 43.68 -35.34
CA LEU A 209 68.42 44.47 -34.24
C LEU A 209 66.97 44.09 -33.94
N GLU A 210 66.16 43.93 -34.98
CA GLU A 210 64.77 43.51 -34.88
C GLU A 210 64.64 42.10 -34.31
N LEU A 211 65.44 41.16 -34.81
CA LEU A 211 65.50 39.78 -34.31
C LEU A 211 65.93 39.72 -32.84
N LYS A 212 66.84 40.62 -32.42
CA LYS A 212 67.25 40.74 -31.02
C LYS A 212 66.11 41.23 -30.12
N GLU A 213 65.28 42.16 -30.60
CA GLU A 213 64.12 42.64 -29.84
C GLU A 213 63.01 41.57 -29.79
N TYR A 214 62.79 40.82 -30.87
CA TYR A 214 61.91 39.66 -30.87
C TYR A 214 62.36 38.59 -29.89
N HIS A 215 63.66 38.27 -29.87
CA HIS A 215 64.22 37.30 -28.93
C HIS A 215 63.98 37.72 -27.47
N LYS A 216 64.20 39.00 -27.17
CA LYS A 216 63.95 39.56 -25.83
C LYS A 216 62.46 39.53 -25.46
N THR A 217 61.58 39.83 -26.41
CA THR A 217 60.13 39.78 -26.20
C THR A 217 59.68 38.36 -25.91
N LEU A 218 60.13 37.39 -26.72
CA LEU A 218 59.81 35.98 -26.54
C LEU A 218 60.32 35.44 -25.20
N GLU A 219 61.51 35.84 -24.78
CA GLU A 219 62.06 35.44 -23.48
C GLU A 219 61.23 35.99 -22.31
N ASN A 220 60.75 37.23 -22.41
CA ASN A 220 59.83 37.80 -21.42
C ASN A 220 58.50 37.02 -21.37
N GLU A 221 57.92 36.68 -22.53
CA GLU A 221 56.69 35.89 -22.61
C GLU A 221 56.89 34.49 -22.02
N TRP A 222 58.02 33.85 -22.30
CA TRP A 222 58.39 32.56 -21.72
C TRP A 222 58.46 32.64 -20.19
N HIS A 223 59.10 33.67 -19.64
CA HIS A 223 59.18 33.88 -18.19
C HIS A 223 57.80 34.14 -17.55
N VAL A 224 56.93 34.90 -18.22
CA VAL A 224 55.55 35.13 -17.75
C VAL A 224 54.77 33.82 -17.73
N LEU A 225 54.89 33.01 -18.80
CA LEU A 225 54.23 31.72 -18.90
C LEU A 225 54.75 30.72 -17.86
N ASP A 226 56.06 30.63 -17.66
CA ASP A 226 56.67 29.75 -16.64
C ASP A 226 56.20 30.12 -15.23
N LYS A 227 56.12 31.41 -14.91
CA LYS A 227 55.60 31.89 -13.64
C LYS A 227 54.12 31.55 -13.46
N ALA A 228 53.31 31.75 -14.50
CA ALA A 228 51.88 31.41 -14.49
C ALA A 228 51.67 29.90 -14.31
N TRP A 229 52.38 29.07 -15.08
CA TRP A 229 52.32 27.62 -14.98
C TRP A 229 52.72 27.11 -13.58
N LYS A 230 53.78 27.66 -12.97
CA LYS A 230 54.18 27.30 -11.60
C LYS A 230 53.12 27.68 -10.57
N ALA A 231 52.46 28.83 -10.74
CA ALA A 231 51.37 29.27 -9.86
C ALA A 231 50.16 28.33 -9.99
N ASP A 232 49.72 28.04 -11.22
CA ASP A 232 48.60 27.14 -11.51
C ASP A 232 48.86 25.73 -10.97
N LYS A 233 50.07 25.20 -11.18
CA LYS A 233 50.48 23.89 -10.63
C LYS A 233 50.34 23.85 -9.11
N LYS A 234 50.77 24.90 -8.40
CA LYS A 234 50.65 25.00 -6.95
C LYS A 234 49.19 25.05 -6.51
N GLN A 235 48.38 25.88 -7.19
CA GLN A 235 46.96 26.04 -6.89
C GLN A 235 46.20 24.71 -7.09
N ILE A 236 46.45 24.00 -8.19
CA ILE A 236 45.83 22.69 -8.47
C ILE A 236 46.19 21.67 -7.39
N MET A 237 47.46 21.62 -6.96
CA MET A 237 47.86 20.73 -5.86
C MET A 237 47.15 21.06 -4.56
N GLU A 238 46.98 22.34 -4.22
CA GLU A 238 46.30 22.77 -3.00
C GLU A 238 44.82 22.38 -3.01
N ILE A 239 44.12 22.66 -4.12
CA ILE A 239 42.71 22.28 -4.32
C ILE A 239 42.56 20.75 -4.24
N LEU A 240 43.47 19.99 -4.84
CA LEU A 240 43.43 18.53 -4.80
C LEU A 240 43.58 17.99 -3.36
N GLN A 241 44.47 18.60 -2.57
CA GLN A 241 44.63 18.23 -1.16
C GLN A 241 43.39 18.61 -0.33
N GLU A 242 42.77 19.75 -0.60
CA GLU A 242 41.53 20.16 0.06
C GLU A 242 40.37 19.21 -0.27
N GLU A 243 40.19 18.86 -1.55
CA GLU A 243 39.18 17.89 -1.97
C GLU A 243 39.41 16.51 -1.36
N LYS A 244 40.66 16.05 -1.27
CA LYS A 244 40.98 14.80 -0.58
C LYS A 244 40.54 14.84 0.90
N LYS A 245 40.76 15.96 1.59
CA LYS A 245 40.33 16.14 2.99
C LYS A 245 38.80 16.20 3.11
N ARG A 246 38.14 16.93 2.20
CA ARG A 246 36.67 17.02 2.14
C ARG A 246 36.05 15.64 1.92
N HIS A 247 36.60 14.86 0.99
CA HIS A 247 36.14 13.50 0.72
C HIS A 247 36.27 12.59 1.94
N TYR A 248 37.44 12.59 2.59
CA TYR A 248 37.66 11.81 3.81
C TYR A 248 36.67 12.17 4.92
N HIS A 249 36.41 13.46 5.14
CA HIS A 249 35.44 13.88 6.14
C HIS A 249 34.01 13.43 5.81
N LEU A 250 33.62 13.53 4.54
CA LEU A 250 32.31 13.08 4.08
C LEU A 250 32.17 11.55 4.22
N GLU A 251 33.22 10.79 3.92
CA GLU A 251 33.26 9.34 4.10
C GLU A 251 33.02 8.96 5.56
N VAL A 252 33.71 9.62 6.50
CA VAL A 252 33.49 9.42 7.94
C VAL A 252 32.04 9.72 8.33
N GLN A 253 31.49 10.86 7.91
CA GLN A 253 30.11 11.23 8.22
C GLN A 253 29.09 10.22 7.66
N VAL A 254 29.28 9.77 6.42
CA VAL A 254 28.43 8.74 5.81
C VAL A 254 28.52 7.44 6.57
N ASN A 255 29.73 7.03 6.97
CA ASN A 255 29.94 5.82 7.76
C ASN A 255 29.24 5.91 9.14
N ASP A 256 29.36 7.03 9.85
CA ASP A 256 28.69 7.22 11.14
C ASP A 256 27.15 7.13 11.03
N VAL A 257 26.59 7.76 9.98
CA VAL A 257 25.15 7.69 9.69
C VAL A 257 24.75 6.26 9.34
N ILE A 258 25.51 5.54 8.53
CA ILE A 258 25.23 4.14 8.19
C ILE A 258 25.25 3.26 9.45
N GLN A 259 26.26 3.43 10.31
CA GLN A 259 26.35 2.65 11.55
C GLN A 259 25.18 2.92 12.49
N LEU A 260 24.78 4.19 12.64
CA LEU A 260 23.63 4.56 13.45
C LEU A 260 22.32 3.97 12.90
N ASN A 261 22.09 4.09 11.57
CA ASN A 261 20.91 3.49 10.94
C ASN A 261 20.90 1.96 11.07
N LEU A 262 22.05 1.30 10.92
CA LEU A 262 22.15 -0.15 11.07
C LEU A 262 21.80 -0.57 12.51
N ASN A 263 22.26 0.18 13.50
CA ASN A 263 21.95 -0.07 14.91
C ASN A 263 20.45 0.13 15.18
N GLU A 264 19.86 1.22 14.69
CA GLU A 264 18.42 1.48 14.81
C GLU A 264 17.58 0.37 14.16
N ILE A 265 17.92 -0.06 12.95
CA ILE A 265 17.24 -1.17 12.25
C ILE A 265 17.36 -2.46 13.07
N THR A 266 18.53 -2.74 13.63
CA THR A 266 18.75 -3.94 14.43
C THR A 266 17.90 -3.92 15.69
N ASN A 267 17.84 -2.78 16.39
CA ASN A 267 17.02 -2.63 17.58
C ASN A 267 15.52 -2.76 17.26
N LEU A 268 15.04 -2.08 16.22
CA LEU A 268 13.65 -2.16 15.77
C LEU A 268 13.27 -3.59 15.35
N LYS A 269 14.17 -4.32 14.68
CA LYS A 269 13.94 -5.72 14.32
C LYS A 269 13.82 -6.61 15.56
N HIS A 270 14.65 -6.35 16.58
CA HIS A 270 14.58 -7.08 17.84
C HIS A 270 13.27 -6.81 18.58
N ASP A 271 12.87 -5.54 18.71
CA ASP A 271 11.61 -5.14 19.32
C ASP A 271 10.41 -5.75 18.57
N LEU A 272 10.44 -5.73 17.24
CA LEU A 272 9.42 -6.36 16.41
C LEU A 272 9.32 -7.86 16.70
N ALA A 273 10.45 -8.58 16.71
CA ALA A 273 10.47 -10.01 17.01
C ALA A 273 9.92 -10.33 18.41
N CYS A 274 10.28 -9.54 19.42
CA CYS A 274 9.77 -9.70 20.77
C CYS A 274 8.24 -9.47 20.85
N THR A 275 7.75 -8.44 20.16
CA THR A 275 6.30 -8.14 20.12
C THR A 275 5.52 -9.18 19.32
N GLU A 276 6.10 -9.71 18.23
CA GLU A 276 5.53 -10.81 17.45
C GLU A 276 5.41 -12.07 18.29
N GLU A 277 6.46 -12.49 18.99
CA GLU A 277 6.44 -13.65 19.87
C GLU A 277 5.37 -13.50 20.96
N LYS A 278 5.30 -12.32 21.58
CA LYS A 278 4.26 -12.03 22.59
C LYS A 278 2.85 -12.09 22.00
N MET A 279 2.65 -11.58 20.79
CA MET A 279 1.35 -11.60 20.12
C MET A 279 0.94 -13.03 19.75
N VAL A 280 1.87 -13.84 19.24
CA VAL A 280 1.68 -15.26 18.90
C VAL A 280 1.37 -16.07 20.16
N TYR A 281 2.10 -15.85 21.24
CA TYR A 281 1.82 -16.50 22.52
C TYR A 281 0.41 -16.13 23.02
N GLN A 282 0.05 -14.84 22.98
CA GLN A 282 -1.27 -14.40 23.44
C GLN A 282 -2.42 -14.93 22.58
N SER A 283 -2.23 -15.06 21.27
CA SER A 283 -3.23 -15.66 20.40
C SER A 283 -3.40 -17.15 20.69
N TYR A 284 -2.29 -17.87 20.89
CA TYR A 284 -2.30 -19.29 21.29
C TYR A 284 -3.03 -19.50 22.62
N GLU A 285 -2.74 -18.71 23.66
CA GLU A 285 -3.42 -18.80 24.95
C GLU A 285 -4.94 -18.57 24.81
N ARG A 286 -5.36 -17.54 24.08
CA ARG A 286 -6.80 -17.29 23.82
C ARG A 286 -7.47 -18.46 23.10
N SER A 287 -6.79 -19.06 22.13
CA SER A 287 -7.31 -20.23 21.43
C SER A 287 -7.39 -21.45 22.34
N ARG A 288 -6.40 -21.64 23.23
CA ARG A 288 -6.40 -22.71 24.22
C ARG A 288 -7.57 -22.55 25.20
N ASP A 289 -7.79 -21.35 25.73
CA ASP A 289 -8.90 -21.09 26.66
C ASP A 289 -10.27 -21.41 26.03
N ILE A 290 -10.46 -21.04 24.75
CA ILE A 290 -11.68 -21.41 23.99
C ILE A 290 -11.78 -22.93 23.83
N TRP A 291 -10.66 -23.60 23.53
CA TRP A 291 -10.62 -25.04 23.37
C TRP A 291 -10.96 -25.78 24.67
N GLU A 292 -10.43 -25.33 25.81
CA GLU A 292 -10.75 -25.90 27.13
C GLU A 292 -12.24 -25.75 27.47
N VAL A 293 -12.83 -24.59 27.16
CA VAL A 293 -14.28 -24.38 27.32
C VAL A 293 -15.07 -25.33 26.41
N LEU A 294 -14.66 -25.50 25.15
CA LEU A 294 -15.32 -26.41 24.21
C LEU A 294 -15.24 -27.87 24.67
N ASP A 295 -14.08 -28.32 25.14
CA ASP A 295 -13.87 -29.66 25.70
C ASP A 295 -14.74 -29.90 26.94
N SER A 296 -14.91 -28.88 27.78
CA SER A 296 -15.83 -28.94 28.91
C SER A 296 -17.29 -29.14 28.47
N TYR A 297 -17.72 -28.48 27.40
CA TYR A 297 -19.05 -28.67 26.82
C TYR A 297 -19.20 -30.06 26.20
N GLN A 298 -18.18 -30.54 25.46
CA GLN A 298 -18.15 -31.88 24.89
C GLN A 298 -18.26 -32.96 25.98
N THR A 299 -17.49 -32.83 27.06
CA THR A 299 -17.55 -33.74 28.20
C THR A 299 -18.93 -33.72 28.87
N ARG A 300 -19.55 -32.55 29.02
CA ARG A 300 -20.91 -32.42 29.57
C ARG A 300 -21.96 -33.06 28.67
N LEU A 301 -21.88 -32.85 27.36
CA LEU A 301 -22.76 -33.50 26.39
C LEU A 301 -22.62 -35.03 26.46
N ALA A 302 -21.40 -35.55 26.49
CA ALA A 302 -21.15 -36.99 26.61
C ALA A 302 -21.73 -37.57 27.91
N LYS A 303 -21.62 -36.85 29.04
CA LYS A 303 -22.24 -37.27 30.32
C LYS A 303 -23.78 -37.28 30.23
N LEU A 304 -24.38 -36.26 29.62
CA LEU A 304 -25.84 -36.20 29.43
C LEU A 304 -26.33 -37.31 28.50
N GLU A 305 -25.58 -37.60 27.43
CA GLU A 305 -25.90 -38.69 26.51
C GLU A 305 -25.81 -40.06 27.20
N MET A 306 -24.75 -40.29 27.99
CA MET A 306 -24.60 -41.51 28.77
C MET A 306 -25.72 -41.66 29.81
N GLN A 307 -26.11 -40.58 30.49
CA GLN A 307 -27.24 -40.59 31.42
C GLN A 307 -28.55 -40.90 30.70
N GLN A 308 -28.79 -40.29 29.53
CA GLN A 308 -29.94 -40.57 28.69
C GLN A 308 -29.98 -42.05 28.27
N GLN A 309 -28.86 -42.62 27.82
CA GLN A 309 -28.77 -44.03 27.46
C GLN A 309 -29.03 -44.96 28.64
N ALA A 310 -28.48 -44.67 29.83
CA ALA A 310 -28.72 -45.46 31.03
C ALA A 310 -30.20 -45.43 31.47
N GLN A 311 -30.81 -44.23 31.47
CA GLN A 311 -32.22 -44.08 31.81
C GLN A 311 -33.14 -44.71 30.75
N GLN A 312 -32.76 -44.65 29.47
CA GLN A 312 -33.47 -45.32 28.39
C GLN A 312 -33.35 -46.84 28.49
N GLN A 313 -32.22 -47.38 28.94
CA GLN A 313 -32.04 -48.82 29.12
C GLN A 313 -32.85 -49.36 30.31
N GLU A 314 -32.85 -48.65 31.45
CA GLU A 314 -33.69 -48.97 32.60
C GLU A 314 -35.20 -48.82 32.28
N ALA A 315 -35.54 -47.77 31.52
CA ALA A 315 -36.89 -47.57 30.98
C ALA A 315 -37.15 -48.36 29.68
N MET A 316 -36.27 -49.25 29.21
CA MET A 316 -36.57 -50.18 28.11
C MET A 316 -36.86 -51.57 28.68
N GLU A 317 -36.31 -51.92 29.84
CA GLU A 317 -36.64 -53.17 30.54
C GLU A 317 -38.07 -53.19 31.13
N MET A 318 -38.64 -52.04 31.51
CA MET A 318 -39.99 -51.96 32.11
C MET A 318 -41.19 -51.77 31.14
N PRO A 319 -41.11 -51.03 30.01
CA PRO A 319 -42.26 -50.75 29.16
C PRO A 319 -42.19 -51.37 27.76
N GLN A 320 -41.19 -52.17 27.39
CA GLN A 320 -41.21 -52.84 26.08
C GLN A 320 -42.50 -53.65 25.88
N ALA A 321 -42.99 -54.30 26.95
CA ALA A 321 -44.27 -55.01 26.96
C ALA A 321 -45.50 -54.08 26.83
N SER A 322 -45.44 -52.83 27.30
CA SER A 322 -46.55 -51.88 27.25
C SER A 322 -46.66 -51.15 25.91
N VAL A 323 -45.52 -50.84 25.26
CA VAL A 323 -45.48 -50.17 23.96
C VAL A 323 -46.05 -51.05 22.85
N TYR A 324 -45.68 -52.33 22.79
CA TYR A 324 -46.27 -53.26 21.79
C TYR A 324 -47.76 -53.52 22.03
N LYS A 325 -48.23 -53.48 23.29
CA LYS A 325 -49.66 -53.64 23.64
C LYS A 325 -50.49 -52.43 23.19
N LEU A 326 -49.99 -51.21 23.39
CA LEU A 326 -50.63 -49.98 22.91
C LEU A 326 -50.66 -49.92 21.38
N TYR A 327 -49.59 -50.34 20.72
CA TYR A 327 -49.53 -50.40 19.25
C TYR A 327 -50.59 -51.37 18.68
N GLY A 328 -50.77 -52.55 19.30
CA GLY A 328 -51.83 -53.49 18.93
C GLY A 328 -53.23 -52.93 19.14
N GLN A 329 -53.46 -52.20 20.24
CA GLN A 329 -54.74 -51.54 20.51
C GLN A 329 -55.04 -50.43 19.50
N LEU A 330 -54.03 -49.64 19.11
CA LEU A 330 -54.18 -48.59 18.10
C LEU A 330 -54.49 -49.17 16.71
N MET A 331 -53.80 -50.23 16.31
CA MET A 331 -54.05 -50.90 15.03
C MET A 331 -55.46 -51.50 14.99
N ASN A 332 -55.93 -52.10 16.09
CA ASN A 332 -57.28 -52.63 16.17
C ASN A 332 -58.35 -51.52 16.14
N LEU A 333 -58.11 -50.39 16.81
CA LEU A 333 -58.98 -49.21 16.75
C LEU A 333 -59.07 -48.67 15.31
N LEU A 334 -57.93 -48.52 14.64
CA LEU A 334 -57.87 -48.05 13.26
C LEU A 334 -58.61 -48.99 12.31
N LEU A 335 -58.47 -50.31 12.51
CA LEU A 335 -59.18 -51.32 11.72
C LEU A 335 -60.69 -51.25 11.93
N THR A 336 -61.13 -51.01 13.17
CA THR A 336 -62.55 -50.88 13.52
C THR A 336 -63.16 -49.61 12.89
N ILE A 337 -62.43 -48.49 12.93
CA ILE A 337 -62.87 -47.24 12.28
C ILE A 337 -62.96 -47.43 10.77
N ALA A 338 -61.97 -48.07 10.14
CA ALA A 338 -62.00 -48.35 8.72
C ALA A 338 -63.19 -49.25 8.32
N ALA A 339 -63.50 -50.27 9.12
CA ALA A 339 -64.66 -51.13 8.90
C ALA A 339 -65.99 -50.36 9.01
N ILE A 340 -66.13 -49.49 10.00
CA ILE A 340 -67.32 -48.64 10.16
C ILE A 340 -67.44 -47.68 8.97
N LEU A 341 -66.36 -47.02 8.55
CA LEU A 341 -66.36 -46.15 7.37
C LEU A 341 -66.75 -46.91 6.10
N LEU A 342 -66.28 -48.14 5.94
CA LEU A 342 -66.60 -48.98 4.79
C LEU A 342 -68.08 -49.40 4.79
N VAL A 343 -68.65 -49.73 5.95
CA VAL A 343 -70.10 -49.99 6.10
C VAL A 343 -70.93 -48.73 5.83
N CYS A 344 -70.47 -47.56 6.31
CA CYS A 344 -71.10 -46.28 5.99
C CYS A 344 -71.06 -45.99 4.49
N PHE A 345 -69.93 -46.23 3.82
CA PHE A 345 -69.83 -46.04 2.37
C PHE A 345 -70.72 -47.02 1.59
N SER A 346 -70.85 -48.26 2.07
CA SER A 346 -71.76 -49.27 1.50
C SER A 346 -73.23 -48.90 1.70
N THR A 347 -73.61 -48.40 2.87
CA THR A 347 -74.98 -47.94 3.13
C THR A 347 -75.31 -46.66 2.35
N ILE A 348 -74.37 -45.72 2.24
CA ILE A 348 -74.54 -44.52 1.42
C ILE A 348 -74.66 -44.89 -0.06
N SER A 349 -73.79 -45.74 -0.60
CA SER A 349 -73.89 -46.17 -2.01
C SER A 349 -75.18 -46.94 -2.32
N ALA A 350 -75.66 -47.79 -1.40
CA ALA A 350 -76.97 -48.44 -1.51
C ALA A 350 -78.15 -47.46 -1.40
N CYS A 351 -78.00 -46.36 -0.67
CA CYS A 351 -79.01 -45.30 -0.55
C CYS A 351 -79.01 -44.34 -1.75
N VAL A 352 -77.84 -44.09 -2.34
CA VAL A 352 -77.67 -43.18 -3.50
C VAL A 352 -78.21 -43.79 -4.80
N LEU A 353 -78.17 -45.13 -4.95
CA LEU A 353 -78.71 -45.85 -6.12
C LEU A 353 -80.22 -45.64 -6.37
N PRO A 354 -81.13 -45.66 -5.36
CA PRO A 354 -82.54 -45.28 -5.54
C PRO A 354 -82.79 -43.76 -5.54
N LEU A 355 -81.85 -42.94 -5.05
CA LEU A 355 -82.01 -41.49 -4.92
C LEU A 355 -81.69 -40.70 -6.21
N LEU A 356 -80.84 -41.22 -7.10
CA LEU A 356 -80.50 -40.56 -8.37
C LEU A 356 -81.62 -40.59 -9.43
N ARG A 357 -82.80 -41.17 -9.13
CA ARG A 357 -83.91 -41.30 -10.09
C ARG A 357 -85.09 -40.34 -9.86
N THR A 358 -85.11 -39.49 -8.83
CA THR A 358 -86.21 -38.51 -8.62
C THR A 358 -85.71 -37.11 -8.26
N ARG A 359 -86.06 -36.13 -9.10
CA ARG A 359 -85.54 -34.74 -9.05
C ARG A 359 -85.92 -33.94 -7.80
N TRP A 360 -86.93 -34.38 -7.06
CA TRP A 360 -87.40 -33.70 -5.85
C TRP A 360 -86.52 -33.93 -4.61
N ARG A 361 -85.72 -35.00 -4.55
CA ARG A 361 -84.83 -35.25 -3.40
C ARG A 361 -83.46 -34.58 -3.51
N ALA A 362 -82.98 -34.28 -4.71
CA ALA A 362 -81.78 -33.44 -4.90
C ALA A 362 -81.98 -32.02 -4.35
N ILE A 363 -83.19 -31.48 -4.48
CA ILE A 363 -83.56 -30.16 -3.92
C ILE A 363 -83.59 -30.23 -2.39
N SER A 364 -84.13 -31.31 -1.81
CA SER A 364 -84.16 -31.50 -0.34
C SER A 364 -82.76 -31.66 0.27
N THR A 365 -81.84 -32.39 -0.38
CA THR A 365 -80.45 -32.50 0.09
C THR A 365 -79.70 -31.18 -0.02
N LEU A 366 -79.95 -30.40 -1.09
CA LEU A 366 -79.34 -29.09 -1.27
C LEU A 366 -79.88 -28.08 -0.24
N LEU A 367 -81.16 -28.17 0.10
CA LEU A 367 -81.79 -27.37 1.15
C LEU A 367 -81.27 -27.75 2.56
N ALA A 368 -81.02 -29.03 2.81
CA ALA A 368 -80.38 -29.48 4.06
C ALA A 368 -78.93 -28.99 4.17
N ILE A 369 -78.16 -29.00 3.07
CA ILE A 369 -76.80 -28.44 3.04
C ILE A 369 -76.83 -26.93 3.30
N ILE A 370 -77.80 -26.19 2.72
CA ILE A 370 -77.99 -24.75 2.99
C ILE A 370 -78.35 -24.50 4.46
N ILE A 371 -79.19 -25.34 5.07
CA ILE A 371 -79.52 -25.22 6.50
C ILE A 371 -78.29 -25.50 7.38
N VAL A 372 -77.47 -26.49 7.03
CA VAL A 372 -76.25 -26.82 7.77
C VAL A 372 -75.20 -25.72 7.64
N THR A 373 -75.02 -25.12 6.47
CA THR A 373 -74.10 -23.99 6.30
C THR A 373 -74.61 -22.73 6.98
N ALA A 374 -75.92 -22.48 6.99
CA ALA A 374 -76.52 -21.40 7.77
C ALA A 374 -76.32 -21.63 9.27
N ALA A 375 -76.56 -22.84 9.78
CA ALA A 375 -76.33 -23.18 11.18
C ALA A 375 -74.85 -22.99 11.58
N TRP A 376 -73.91 -23.33 10.70
CA TRP A 376 -72.48 -23.09 10.92
C TRP A 376 -72.12 -21.60 10.99
N ASN A 377 -72.83 -20.76 10.24
CA ASN A 377 -72.66 -19.31 10.24
C ASN A 377 -73.32 -18.64 11.46
N TYR A 378 -74.38 -19.24 12.01
CA TYR A 378 -75.03 -18.81 13.26
C TYR A 378 -74.31 -19.30 14.53
N PHE A 379 -73.61 -20.44 14.48
CA PHE A 379 -72.88 -21.02 15.60
C PHE A 379 -71.81 -20.13 16.27
N PRO A 380 -71.03 -19.28 15.55
CA PRO A 380 -70.09 -18.36 16.20
C PRO A 380 -70.79 -17.30 17.09
N HIS A 381 -72.06 -16.97 16.82
CA HIS A 381 -72.80 -15.96 17.60
C HIS A 381 -73.43 -16.54 18.88
N ILE A 382 -73.60 -17.86 18.97
CA ILE A 382 -74.14 -18.54 20.16
C ILE A 382 -72.99 -18.96 21.11
N THR A 383 -71.84 -19.32 20.54
CA THR A 383 -70.68 -19.74 21.34
C THR A 383 -70.11 -18.61 22.19
N GLU A 384 -70.09 -17.35 21.74
CA GLU A 384 -69.68 -16.20 22.58
C GLU A 384 -70.56 -15.98 23.82
N LEU A 385 -71.82 -16.43 23.83
CA LEU A 385 -72.73 -16.23 24.96
C LEU A 385 -72.57 -17.29 26.07
N GLU A 386 -72.02 -18.47 25.76
CA GLU A 386 -71.88 -19.57 26.73
C GLU A 386 -70.50 -19.65 27.42
N TRP A 387 -69.45 -19.01 26.87
CA TRP A 387 -68.13 -18.97 27.53
C TRP A 387 -68.07 -18.01 28.75
N GLY A 388 -69.08 -17.16 28.96
CA GLY A 388 -69.12 -16.17 30.06
C GLY A 388 -69.62 -16.68 31.41
N THR A 389 -70.14 -17.90 31.52
CA THR A 389 -70.81 -18.40 32.75
C THR A 389 -70.01 -19.44 33.56
N TRP A 390 -68.83 -19.87 33.09
CA TRP A 390 -68.10 -21.00 33.67
C TRP A 390 -66.69 -20.72 34.24
N LEU A 391 -66.29 -19.45 34.43
CA LEU A 391 -65.08 -19.11 35.20
C LEU A 391 -65.45 -18.49 36.55
N PRO A 392 -65.33 -19.21 37.69
CA PRO A 392 -65.31 -18.60 39.01
C PRO A 392 -63.98 -17.86 39.21
N SER A 393 -64.03 -16.57 39.54
CA SER A 393 -62.87 -15.83 40.05
C SER A 393 -62.42 -16.39 41.40
N ALA A 394 -61.22 -16.96 41.45
CA ALA A 394 -60.30 -16.93 42.59
C ALA A 394 -58.91 -17.40 42.14
#